data_AF-A0A3B0YHN4-F1
#
_entry.id   AF-A0A3B0YHN4-F1
#
_cell.length_a   1.000
_cell.length_b   1.000
_cell.length_c   1.000
_cell.angle_alpha   90.00
_cell.angle_beta   90.00
_cell.angle_gamma   90.00
#
_symmetry.space_group_name_H-M   'P 1'
#
loop_
_entity.id
_entity.type
_entity.pdbx_description
1 polymer ?
#
loop_
_entity_poly.entity_id
_entity_poly.type
_entity_poly.pdbx_seq_one_letter_code
_entity_poly.pdbx_strand_id
1 'polypeptide(L)'
;MHQQVNLFQPVFRKQQKVFSATTLAQIVGAVAVLLLLLLGHASWTLANMESTAGNLQQQYDHLQQQIGALEETLRTPDTEALDNEIEQLQARIEERGELLTRFDDLAIENQSGFHIHFRALAEQHINGLWLEGVSVDGSANIEIRGSTLDARLVPGYLQRLANLPELSDTPFETVKLSRTDAQQPEIGFVLRNFPEGQAWD
;
A
#
# COMPACT_ATOMS: atom_id res chain seq x y z
N MET A 1 -32.86 126.96 57.24
CA MET A 1 -31.67 126.21 56.78
C MET A 1 -32.11 124.78 56.53
N HIS A 2 -31.89 124.25 55.32
CA HIS A 2 -32.37 122.92 54.94
C HIS A 2 -31.31 121.86 55.27
N GLN A 3 -31.60 121.02 56.25
CA GLN A 3 -30.75 119.90 56.63
C GLN A 3 -31.10 118.69 55.75
N GLN A 4 -30.25 118.41 54.76
CA GLN A 4 -30.36 117.20 53.97
C GLN A 4 -29.71 116.05 54.74
N VAL A 5 -30.54 115.17 55.28
CA VAL A 5 -30.10 113.90 55.87
C VAL A 5 -29.81 112.95 54.71
N ASN A 6 -28.55 112.56 54.54
CA ASN A 6 -28.19 111.51 53.58
C ASN A 6 -28.59 110.14 54.15
N LEU A 7 -29.79 109.70 53.80
CA LEU A 7 -30.34 108.38 54.17
C LEU A 7 -29.80 107.22 53.31
N PHE A 8 -28.98 107.51 52.29
CA PHE A 8 -28.35 106.48 51.47
C PHE A 8 -27.02 106.04 52.09
N GLN A 9 -27.10 105.43 53.27
CA GLN A 9 -25.94 104.76 53.86
C GLN A 9 -25.79 103.36 53.21
N PRO A 10 -24.61 102.99 52.68
CA PRO A 10 -24.38 101.69 52.04
C PRO A 10 -24.59 100.49 52.97
N VAL A 11 -24.71 100.72 54.28
CA VAL A 11 -25.06 99.71 55.30
C VAL A 11 -26.48 99.17 55.13
N PHE A 12 -27.41 99.91 54.50
CA PHE A 12 -28.78 99.44 54.21
C PHE A 12 -28.91 98.70 52.88
N ARG A 13 -27.81 98.42 52.17
CA ARG A 13 -27.86 97.53 51.00
C ARG A 13 -28.11 96.10 51.48
N LYS A 14 -29.25 95.52 51.07
CA LYS A 14 -29.55 94.09 51.19
C LYS A 14 -28.42 93.32 50.50
N GLN A 15 -27.42 92.89 51.27
CA GLN A 15 -26.31 92.09 50.76
C GLN A 15 -26.92 90.84 50.14
N GLN A 16 -26.90 90.77 48.81
CA GLN A 16 -27.28 89.55 48.12
C GLN A 16 -26.31 88.48 48.59
N LYS A 17 -26.80 87.52 49.39
CA LYS A 17 -26.05 86.32 49.73
C LYS A 17 -25.87 85.54 48.42
N VAL A 18 -24.80 85.86 47.71
CA VAL A 18 -24.34 85.17 46.50
C VAL A 18 -24.04 83.69 46.78
N PHE A 19 -23.85 83.34 48.06
CA PHE A 19 -23.83 81.97 48.57
C PHE A 19 -24.94 81.78 49.61
N SER A 20 -26.12 81.39 49.15
CA SER A 20 -27.17 80.87 50.04
C SER A 20 -26.84 79.42 50.38
N ALA A 21 -27.09 78.97 51.62
CA ALA A 21 -26.88 77.57 52.01
C ALA A 21 -27.64 76.60 51.08
N THR A 22 -28.77 77.05 50.51
CA THR A 22 -29.56 76.33 49.53
C THR A 22 -28.86 76.12 48.19
N THR A 23 -28.14 77.12 47.67
CA THR A 23 -27.41 76.99 46.39
C THR A 23 -26.20 76.08 46.55
N LEU A 24 -25.51 76.15 47.69
CA LEU A 24 -24.42 75.23 48.00
C LEU A 24 -24.92 73.77 48.12
N ALA A 25 -26.05 73.55 48.80
CA ALA A 25 -26.68 72.23 48.89
C ALA A 25 -27.11 71.68 47.53
N GLN A 26 -27.63 72.53 46.64
CA GLN A 26 -27.97 72.14 45.26
C GLN A 26 -26.75 71.75 44.44
N ILE A 27 -25.64 72.51 44.55
CA ILE A 27 -24.38 72.18 43.86
C ILE A 27 -23.82 70.85 44.38
N VAL A 28 -23.78 70.65 45.70
CA VAL A 28 -23.34 69.39 46.31
C VAL A 28 -24.23 68.23 45.86
N GLY A 29 -25.55 68.41 45.84
CA GLY A 29 -26.49 67.41 45.35
C GLY A 29 -26.27 67.08 43.87
N ALA A 30 -26.08 68.08 43.01
CA ALA A 30 -25.80 67.89 41.60
C ALA A 30 -24.48 67.14 41.37
N VAL A 31 -23.43 67.50 42.12
CA VAL A 31 -22.13 66.79 42.08
C VAL A 31 -22.28 65.35 42.58
N ALA A 32 -23.03 65.11 43.65
CA ALA A 32 -23.27 63.76 44.17
C ALA A 32 -24.02 62.90 43.14
N VAL A 33 -25.05 63.43 42.48
CA VAL A 33 -25.78 62.74 41.41
C VAL A 33 -24.84 62.45 40.22
N LEU A 34 -24.02 63.42 39.81
CA LEU A 34 -23.03 63.23 38.75
C LEU A 34 -22.05 62.09 39.10
N LEU A 35 -21.53 62.08 40.33
CA LEU A 35 -20.63 61.02 40.81
C LEU A 35 -21.32 59.65 40.83
N LEU A 36 -22.58 59.57 41.26
CA LEU A 36 -23.35 58.34 41.23
C LEU A 36 -23.56 57.82 39.80
N LEU A 37 -23.85 58.71 38.84
CA LEU A 37 -23.97 58.34 37.43
C LEU A 37 -22.63 57.83 36.87
N LEU A 38 -21.51 58.49 37.20
CA LEU A 38 -20.18 58.06 36.77
C LEU A 38 -19.80 56.70 37.35
N LEU A 39 -20.06 56.47 38.65
CA LEU A 39 -19.79 55.18 39.30
C LEU A 39 -20.69 54.07 38.75
N GLY A 40 -21.97 54.35 38.50
CA GLY A 40 -22.88 53.42 37.84
C GLY A 40 -22.41 53.05 36.43
N HIS A 41 -21.99 54.03 35.64
CA HIS A 41 -21.46 53.78 34.29
C HIS A 41 -20.14 53.00 34.31
N ALA A 42 -19.24 53.34 35.23
CA ALA A 42 -17.96 52.64 35.39
C ALA A 42 -18.15 51.18 35.80
N SER A 43 -19.03 50.90 36.77
CA SER A 43 -19.34 49.53 37.19
C SER A 43 -19.98 48.71 36.08
N TRP A 44 -20.89 49.30 35.29
CA TRP A 44 -21.50 48.61 34.16
C TRP A 44 -20.48 48.31 33.04
N THR A 45 -19.59 49.26 32.76
CA THR A 45 -18.51 49.08 31.78
C THR A 45 -17.56 47.96 32.21
N LEU A 46 -17.17 47.93 33.49
CA LEU A 46 -16.28 46.91 34.03
C LEU A 46 -16.91 45.51 33.95
N ALA A 47 -18.19 45.37 34.33
CA ALA A 47 -18.90 44.11 34.22
C ALA A 47 -18.99 43.60 32.77
N ASN A 48 -19.19 44.51 31.81
CA ASN A 48 -19.26 44.15 30.40
C ASN A 48 -17.89 43.72 29.84
N MET A 49 -16.80 44.38 30.29
CA MET A 49 -15.44 43.99 29.95
C MET A 49 -15.09 42.60 30.50
N GLU A 50 -15.45 42.32 31.75
CA GLU A 50 -15.20 41.03 32.39
C GLU A 50 -16.00 39.89 31.71
N SER A 51 -17.26 40.15 31.34
CA SER A 51 -18.04 39.20 30.53
C SER A 51 -17.43 38.96 29.15
N THR A 52 -16.89 40.01 28.51
CA THR A 52 -16.26 39.89 27.19
C THR A 52 -14.97 39.08 27.30
N ALA A 53 -14.14 39.35 28.30
CA ALA A 53 -12.92 38.60 28.57
C ALA A 53 -13.21 37.11 28.85
N GLY A 54 -14.25 36.83 29.66
CA GLY A 54 -14.69 35.45 29.92
C GLY A 54 -15.12 34.71 28.65
N ASN A 55 -15.93 35.34 27.81
CA ASN A 55 -16.35 34.75 26.52
C ASN A 55 -15.15 34.52 25.59
N LEU A 56 -14.19 35.45 25.55
CA LEU A 56 -13.01 35.33 24.72
C LEU A 56 -12.08 34.20 25.20
N GLN A 57 -11.95 34.03 26.51
CA GLN A 57 -11.22 32.91 27.11
C GLN A 57 -11.87 31.57 26.77
N GLN A 58 -13.20 31.47 26.87
CA GLN A 58 -13.91 30.25 26.49
C GLN A 58 -13.74 29.90 25.01
N GLN A 59 -13.76 30.90 24.13
CA GLN A 59 -13.49 30.70 22.70
C GLN A 59 -12.06 30.23 22.46
N TYR A 60 -11.09 30.82 23.17
CA TYR A 60 -9.69 30.41 23.10
C TYR A 60 -9.51 28.95 23.55
N ASP A 61 -10.06 28.58 24.70
CA ASP A 61 -9.96 27.22 25.24
C ASP A 61 -10.61 26.19 24.29
N HIS A 62 -11.77 26.53 23.71
CA HIS A 62 -12.45 25.69 22.73
C HIS A 62 -11.62 25.53 21.45
N LEU A 63 -11.02 26.61 20.93
CA LEU A 63 -10.17 26.54 19.76
C LEU A 63 -8.89 25.75 20.03
N GLN A 64 -8.30 25.90 21.22
CA GLN A 64 -7.14 25.13 21.65
C GLN A 64 -7.46 23.64 21.74
N GLN A 65 -8.64 23.28 22.23
CA GLN A 65 -9.12 21.89 22.23
C GLN A 65 -9.32 21.35 20.81
N GLN A 66 -9.87 22.16 19.89
CA GLN A 66 -10.01 21.77 18.48
C GLN A 66 -8.66 21.56 17.81
N ILE A 67 -7.68 22.44 18.07
CA ILE A 67 -6.31 22.29 17.57
C ILE A 67 -5.70 21.00 18.13
N GLY A 68 -5.81 20.74 19.44
CA GLY A 68 -5.29 19.51 20.04
C GLY A 68 -5.93 18.24 19.47
N ALA A 69 -7.25 18.23 19.27
CA ALA A 69 -7.95 17.11 18.64
C ALA A 69 -7.56 16.92 17.17
N LEU A 70 -7.32 18.02 16.44
CA LEU A 70 -6.86 17.97 15.06
C LEU A 70 -5.40 17.51 14.96
N GLU A 71 -4.52 17.94 15.88
CA GLU A 71 -3.15 17.45 16.00
C GLU A 71 -3.11 15.95 16.34
N GLU A 72 -4.00 15.45 17.18
CA GLU A 72 -4.11 14.01 17.47
C GLU A 72 -4.59 13.22 16.25
N THR A 73 -5.52 13.77 15.47
CA THR A 73 -6.01 13.15 14.22
C THR A 73 -4.96 13.21 13.10
N LEU A 74 -4.20 14.30 13.04
CA LEU A 74 -3.13 14.52 12.06
C LEU A 74 -1.78 13.97 12.50
N ARG A 75 -1.69 13.37 13.70
CA ARG A 75 -0.52 12.61 14.12
C ARG A 75 -0.45 11.36 13.26
N THR A 76 0.10 11.53 12.07
CA THR A 76 0.40 10.46 11.13
C THR A 76 1.20 9.41 11.93
N PRO A 77 0.73 8.16 11.98
CA PRO A 77 1.53 7.10 12.59
C PRO A 77 2.89 7.08 11.91
N ASP A 78 3.94 6.86 12.69
CA ASP A 78 5.33 6.88 12.26
C ASP A 78 5.50 6.12 10.93
N THR A 79 5.54 6.86 9.82
CA THR A 79 5.47 6.28 8.47
C THR A 79 6.79 5.63 8.09
N GLU A 80 7.85 5.86 8.85
CA GLU A 80 9.16 5.28 8.61
C GLU A 80 9.12 3.75 8.63
N ALA A 81 8.32 3.15 9.52
CA ALA A 81 8.14 1.70 9.55
C ALA A 81 7.36 1.18 8.33
N LEU A 82 6.34 1.93 7.87
CA LEU A 82 5.52 1.58 6.72
C LEU A 82 6.29 1.75 5.40
N ASP A 83 7.08 2.83 5.28
CA ASP A 83 7.93 3.12 4.14
C ASP A 83 9.03 2.04 3.99
N ASN A 84 9.64 1.63 5.12
CA ASN A 84 10.58 0.49 5.14
C ASN A 84 9.90 -0.82 4.71
N GLU A 85 8.66 -1.07 5.14
CA GLU A 85 7.91 -2.26 4.73
C GLU A 85 7.61 -2.26 3.22
N ILE A 86 7.23 -1.10 2.69
CA ILE A 86 6.99 -0.91 1.25
C ILE A 86 8.27 -1.18 0.45
N GLU A 87 9.41 -0.62 0.86
CA GLU A 87 10.69 -0.81 0.19
C GLU A 87 11.13 -2.29 0.19
N GLN A 88 10.98 -2.98 1.33
CA GLN A 88 11.26 -4.42 1.43
C GLN A 88 10.33 -5.29 0.57
N LEU A 89 9.06 -4.89 0.43
CA LEU A 89 8.10 -5.59 -0.44
C LEU A 89 8.42 -5.37 -1.91
N GLN A 90 8.79 -4.14 -2.30
CA GLN A 90 9.21 -3.82 -3.66
C GLN A 90 10.46 -4.61 -4.07
N ALA A 91 11.49 -4.63 -3.22
CA ALA A 91 12.70 -5.40 -3.47
C ALA A 91 12.42 -6.91 -3.69
N ARG A 92 11.51 -7.48 -2.89
CA ARG A 92 11.09 -8.89 -3.05
C ARG A 92 10.30 -9.15 -4.34
N ILE A 93 9.49 -8.19 -4.77
CA ILE A 93 8.77 -8.30 -6.04
C ILE A 93 9.75 -8.27 -7.20
N GLU A 94 10.74 -7.38 -7.15
CA GLU A 94 11.76 -7.25 -8.19
C GLU A 94 12.64 -8.51 -8.30
N GLU A 95 13.13 -9.02 -7.16
CA GLU A 95 13.91 -10.27 -7.12
C GLU A 95 13.13 -11.46 -7.73
N ARG A 96 11.85 -11.60 -7.36
CA ARG A 96 10.99 -12.65 -7.92
C ARG A 96 10.70 -12.44 -9.40
N GLY A 97 10.54 -11.19 -9.82
CA GLY A 97 10.35 -10.83 -11.23
C GLY A 97 11.56 -11.21 -12.07
N GLU A 98 12.78 -10.93 -11.61
CA GLU A 98 14.00 -11.35 -12.30
C GLU A 98 14.12 -12.87 -12.42
N LEU A 99 13.79 -13.60 -11.35
CA LEU A 99 13.77 -15.06 -11.38
C LEU A 99 12.76 -15.57 -12.41
N LEU A 100 11.54 -15.03 -12.42
CA LEU A 100 10.51 -15.42 -13.39
C LEU A 100 10.95 -15.15 -14.82
N THR A 101 11.54 -13.98 -15.11
CA THR A 101 12.06 -13.67 -16.46
C THR A 101 13.12 -14.68 -16.91
N ARG A 102 14.04 -15.07 -16.02
CA ARG A 102 15.05 -16.10 -16.34
C ARG A 102 14.43 -17.48 -16.57
N PHE A 103 13.39 -17.83 -15.82
CA PHE A 103 12.66 -19.09 -16.04
C PHE A 103 11.84 -19.05 -17.32
N ASP A 104 11.26 -17.91 -17.68
CA ASP A 104 10.48 -17.74 -18.90
C ASP A 104 11.39 -17.88 -20.12
N ASP A 105 12.59 -17.29 -20.13
CA ASP A 105 13.59 -17.50 -21.19
C ASP A 105 13.94 -19.00 -21.38
N LEU A 106 14.09 -19.75 -20.29
CA LEU A 106 14.35 -21.20 -20.31
C LEU A 106 13.11 -22.03 -20.70
N ALA A 107 11.91 -21.58 -20.35
CA ALA A 107 10.65 -22.25 -20.67
C ALA A 107 10.22 -21.98 -22.12
N ILE A 108 10.55 -20.80 -22.65
CA ILE A 108 10.34 -20.37 -24.03
C ILE A 108 11.21 -21.20 -24.99
N GLU A 109 12.43 -21.58 -24.60
CA GLU A 109 13.28 -22.49 -25.41
C GLU A 109 12.72 -23.93 -25.47
N ASN A 110 11.96 -24.37 -24.45
CA ASN A 110 11.34 -25.69 -24.35
C ASN A 110 9.81 -25.69 -24.60
N GLN A 111 9.31 -24.77 -25.43
CA GLN A 111 7.88 -24.60 -25.73
C GLN A 111 7.14 -25.82 -26.30
N SER A 112 7.85 -26.83 -26.79
CA SER A 112 7.28 -28.15 -27.05
C SER A 112 7.30 -28.97 -25.76
N GLY A 113 6.37 -28.69 -24.84
CA GLY A 113 6.29 -29.40 -23.57
C GLY A 113 6.30 -30.92 -23.79
N PHE A 114 7.00 -31.66 -22.92
CA PHE A 114 7.24 -33.11 -23.03
C PHE A 114 5.99 -33.96 -23.35
N HIS A 115 4.81 -33.46 -22.98
CA HIS A 115 3.51 -34.06 -23.27
C HIS A 115 3.25 -34.39 -24.74
N ILE A 116 3.79 -33.60 -25.68
CA ILE A 116 3.63 -33.83 -27.13
C ILE A 116 4.35 -35.12 -27.53
N HIS A 117 5.60 -35.30 -27.10
CA HIS A 117 6.38 -36.51 -27.38
C HIS A 117 5.75 -37.76 -26.76
N PHE A 118 5.27 -37.69 -25.51
CA PHE A 118 4.60 -38.83 -24.87
C PHE A 118 3.27 -39.20 -25.56
N ARG A 119 2.50 -38.21 -26.03
CA ARG A 119 1.27 -38.47 -26.79
C ARG A 119 1.57 -39.16 -28.11
N ALA A 120 2.53 -38.66 -28.88
CA ALA A 120 2.91 -39.24 -30.16
C ALA A 120 3.40 -40.70 -30.02
N LEU A 121 4.16 -41.00 -28.95
CA LEU A 121 4.59 -42.35 -28.63
C LEU A 121 3.43 -43.28 -28.24
N ALA A 122 2.47 -42.78 -27.46
CA ALA A 122 1.30 -43.55 -27.05
C ALA A 122 0.36 -43.89 -28.23
N GLU A 123 0.28 -43.01 -29.23
CA GLU A 123 -0.53 -43.24 -30.43
C GLU A 123 0.10 -44.30 -31.38
N GLN A 124 1.42 -44.48 -31.34
CA GLN A 124 2.14 -45.44 -32.19
C GLN A 124 2.22 -46.86 -31.61
N HIS A 125 1.08 -47.48 -31.28
CA HIS A 125 1.09 -48.86 -30.80
C HIS A 125 1.35 -49.88 -31.94
N ILE A 126 2.16 -50.92 -31.67
CA ILE A 126 2.35 -52.08 -32.56
C ILE A 126 2.05 -53.35 -31.78
N ASN A 127 1.19 -54.20 -32.34
CA ASN A 127 0.88 -55.50 -31.72
C ASN A 127 2.14 -56.37 -31.65
N GLY A 128 2.46 -56.86 -30.44
CA GLY A 128 3.66 -57.66 -30.19
C GLY A 128 4.90 -56.86 -29.78
N LEU A 129 4.76 -55.54 -29.56
CA LEU A 129 5.79 -54.65 -29.05
C LEU A 129 5.22 -53.83 -27.87
N TRP A 130 6.00 -53.70 -26.80
CA TRP A 130 5.60 -52.98 -25.59
C TRP A 130 6.68 -51.99 -25.18
N LEU A 131 6.26 -50.81 -24.71
CA LEU A 131 7.16 -49.80 -24.16
C LEU A 131 7.23 -49.97 -22.65
N GLU A 132 8.45 -50.03 -22.12
CA GLU A 132 8.72 -50.18 -20.68
C GLU A 132 9.17 -48.85 -20.07
N GLY A 133 9.82 -48.00 -20.85
CA GLY A 133 10.28 -46.70 -20.38
C GLY A 133 10.60 -45.76 -21.51
N VAL A 134 10.34 -44.48 -21.28
CA VAL A 134 10.69 -43.38 -22.18
C VAL A 134 11.34 -42.30 -21.33
N SER A 135 12.50 -41.82 -21.75
CA SER A 135 13.21 -40.71 -21.14
C SER A 135 13.45 -39.63 -22.18
N VAL A 136 13.17 -38.38 -21.82
CA VAL A 136 13.43 -37.19 -22.64
C VAL A 136 14.12 -36.16 -21.76
N ASP A 137 15.24 -35.59 -22.22
CA ASP A 137 15.95 -34.53 -21.50
C ASP A 137 15.72 -33.13 -22.11
N GLY A 138 16.24 -32.10 -21.45
CA GLY A 138 16.13 -30.70 -21.91
C GLY A 138 17.03 -30.34 -23.09
N SER A 139 17.78 -31.30 -23.64
CA SER A 139 18.63 -31.16 -24.83
C SER A 139 18.06 -31.95 -26.03
N ALA A 140 16.79 -32.35 -25.94
CA ALA A 140 16.09 -33.18 -26.92
C ALA A 140 16.71 -34.58 -27.11
N ASN A 141 17.44 -35.11 -26.13
CA ASN A 141 17.86 -36.51 -26.13
C ASN A 141 16.70 -37.38 -25.68
N ILE A 142 16.44 -38.44 -26.45
CA ILE A 142 15.32 -39.35 -26.30
C ILE A 142 15.87 -40.77 -26.19
N GLU A 143 15.46 -41.46 -25.14
CA GLU A 143 15.68 -42.90 -24.98
C GLU A 143 14.34 -43.62 -24.84
N ILE A 144 14.12 -44.63 -25.69
CA ILE A 144 12.94 -45.49 -25.65
C ILE A 144 13.40 -46.91 -25.35
N ARG A 145 12.87 -47.50 -24.28
CA ARG A 145 13.12 -48.88 -23.87
C ARG A 145 11.83 -49.68 -23.93
N GLY A 146 11.93 -50.92 -24.36
CA GLY A 146 10.79 -51.81 -24.44
C GLY A 146 11.19 -53.24 -24.76
N SER A 147 10.17 -54.06 -25.00
CA SER A 147 10.31 -55.47 -25.34
C SER A 147 9.44 -55.84 -26.54
N THR A 148 9.80 -56.91 -27.25
CA THR A 148 9.05 -57.43 -28.40
C THR A 148 9.14 -58.95 -28.47
N LEU A 149 8.11 -59.61 -29.00
CA LEU A 149 8.13 -61.05 -29.34
C LEU A 149 8.84 -61.34 -30.66
N ASP A 150 8.98 -60.33 -31.52
CA ASP A 150 9.56 -60.46 -32.85
C ASP A 150 10.50 -59.28 -33.13
N ALA A 151 11.80 -59.58 -33.27
CA ALA A 151 12.82 -58.58 -33.57
C ALA A 151 12.57 -57.81 -34.89
N ARG A 152 11.81 -58.40 -35.83
CA ARG A 152 11.47 -57.76 -37.10
C ARG A 152 10.50 -56.59 -36.94
N LEU A 153 9.83 -56.47 -35.79
CA LEU A 153 8.94 -55.36 -35.49
C LEU A 153 9.71 -54.08 -35.13
N VAL A 154 10.95 -54.19 -34.65
CA VAL A 154 11.75 -53.03 -34.18
C VAL A 154 12.12 -52.08 -35.33
N PRO A 155 12.64 -52.53 -36.49
CA PRO A 155 12.89 -51.64 -37.63
C PRO A 155 11.63 -50.95 -38.14
N GLY A 156 10.49 -51.65 -38.16
CA GLY A 156 9.20 -51.08 -38.57
C GLY A 156 8.70 -50.03 -37.58
N TYR A 157 8.89 -50.25 -36.28
CA TYR A 157 8.58 -49.29 -35.24
C TYR A 157 9.46 -48.04 -35.35
N LEU A 158 10.77 -48.22 -35.52
CA LEU A 158 11.73 -47.14 -35.71
C LEU A 158 11.36 -46.25 -36.91
N GLN A 159 10.96 -46.86 -38.03
CA GLN A 159 10.54 -46.10 -39.21
C GLN A 159 9.26 -45.30 -38.98
N ARG A 160 8.31 -45.80 -38.18
CA ARG A 160 7.12 -45.03 -37.80
C ARG A 160 7.46 -43.84 -36.92
N LEU A 161 8.36 -44.04 -35.95
CA LEU A 161 8.84 -42.97 -35.08
C LEU A 161 9.56 -41.87 -35.86
N ALA A 162 10.41 -42.26 -36.82
CA ALA A 162 11.13 -41.31 -37.68
C ALA A 162 10.22 -40.46 -38.59
N ASN A 163 8.99 -40.93 -38.85
CA ASN A 163 8.01 -40.21 -39.67
C ASN A 163 7.08 -39.29 -38.85
N LEU A 164 7.20 -39.27 -37.51
CA LEU A 164 6.40 -38.38 -36.66
C LEU A 164 6.95 -36.95 -36.75
N PRO A 165 6.13 -35.93 -37.08
CA PRO A 165 6.56 -34.52 -37.11
C PRO A 165 7.28 -34.08 -35.84
N GLU A 166 6.87 -34.60 -34.70
CA GLU A 166 7.37 -34.28 -33.36
C GLU A 166 8.74 -34.90 -33.05
N LEU A 167 9.18 -35.88 -33.85
CA LEU A 167 10.46 -36.60 -33.72
C LEU A 167 11.30 -36.56 -35.01
N SER A 168 10.82 -35.90 -36.06
CA SER A 168 11.45 -35.85 -37.38
C SER A 168 12.82 -35.18 -37.36
N ASP A 169 12.99 -34.21 -36.46
CA ASP A 169 14.24 -33.46 -36.31
C ASP A 169 15.28 -34.20 -35.44
N THR A 170 14.93 -35.35 -34.86
CA THR A 170 15.80 -36.14 -33.96
C THR A 170 15.90 -37.60 -34.40
N PRO A 171 16.76 -37.93 -35.38
CA PRO A 171 16.92 -39.31 -35.84
C PRO A 171 17.52 -40.19 -34.74
N PHE A 172 16.96 -41.37 -34.52
CA PHE A 172 17.57 -42.36 -33.63
C PHE A 172 18.84 -42.93 -34.27
N GLU A 173 19.97 -42.79 -33.58
CA GLU A 173 21.30 -43.20 -34.04
C GLU A 173 21.72 -44.57 -33.50
N THR A 174 21.21 -44.94 -32.32
CA THR A 174 21.59 -46.18 -31.62
C THR A 174 20.39 -47.09 -31.47
N VAL A 175 20.53 -48.34 -31.94
CA VAL A 175 19.56 -49.42 -31.73
C VAL A 175 20.28 -50.59 -31.07
N LYS A 176 19.82 -50.98 -29.89
CA LYS A 176 20.32 -52.14 -29.15
C LYS A 176 19.23 -53.17 -29.01
N LEU A 177 19.54 -54.43 -29.32
CA LEU A 177 18.67 -55.58 -29.08
C LEU A 177 19.37 -56.50 -28.10
N SER A 178 18.73 -56.79 -26.97
CA SER A 178 19.25 -57.69 -25.95
C SER A 178 18.23 -58.76 -25.62
N ARG A 179 18.68 -60.01 -25.53
CA ARG A 179 17.88 -61.09 -24.98
C ARG A 179 18.21 -61.22 -23.50
N THR A 180 17.27 -60.88 -22.64
CA THR A 180 17.47 -60.86 -21.18
C THR A 180 17.50 -62.27 -20.60
N ASP A 181 16.71 -63.20 -21.15
CA ASP A 181 16.66 -64.60 -20.72
C ASP A 181 16.56 -65.52 -21.95
N ALA A 182 17.35 -66.61 -21.97
CA ALA A 182 17.29 -67.60 -23.03
C ALA A 182 15.99 -68.44 -22.99
N GLN A 183 15.30 -68.48 -21.85
CA GLN A 183 14.05 -69.21 -21.65
C GLN A 183 12.80 -68.38 -21.97
N GLN A 184 12.92 -67.05 -22.05
CA GLN A 184 11.80 -66.17 -22.39
C GLN A 184 11.85 -65.78 -23.88
N PRO A 185 10.70 -65.77 -24.58
CA PRO A 185 10.66 -65.41 -26.00
C PRO A 185 10.82 -63.89 -26.25
N GLU A 186 10.90 -63.09 -25.20
CA GLU A 186 10.94 -61.63 -25.25
C GLU A 186 12.35 -61.10 -25.56
N ILE A 187 12.41 -60.11 -26.45
CA ILE A 187 13.63 -59.42 -26.87
C ILE A 187 13.50 -57.98 -26.39
N GLY A 188 14.40 -57.56 -25.51
CA GLY A 188 14.52 -56.16 -25.09
C GLY A 188 15.13 -55.32 -26.21
N PHE A 189 14.64 -54.11 -26.37
CA PHE A 189 15.20 -53.13 -27.30
C PHE A 189 15.39 -51.78 -26.64
N VAL A 190 16.42 -51.06 -27.09
CA VAL A 190 16.69 -49.67 -26.70
C VAL A 190 16.95 -48.85 -27.97
N LEU A 191 16.24 -47.74 -28.10
CA LEU A 191 16.40 -46.75 -29.17
C LEU A 191 16.88 -45.44 -28.56
N ARG A 192 17.94 -44.85 -29.12
CA ARG A 192 18.47 -43.53 -28.69
C ARG A 192 18.81 -42.65 -29.89
N ASN A 193 18.58 -41.35 -29.78
CA ASN A 193 19.07 -40.34 -30.73
C ASN A 193 20.43 -39.75 -30.35
N PHE A 194 21.12 -40.36 -29.38
CA PHE A 194 22.46 -40.00 -28.94
C PHE A 194 23.35 -41.26 -28.86
N PRO A 195 24.68 -41.11 -28.99
CA PRO A 195 25.63 -42.22 -28.94
C PRO A 195 25.72 -42.86 -27.54
N GLU A 196 26.13 -44.13 -27.49
CA GLU A 196 26.12 -45.02 -26.29
C GLU A 196 27.07 -44.63 -25.14
N GLY A 197 27.48 -43.35 -25.02
CA GLY A 197 28.51 -42.86 -24.09
C GLY A 197 28.03 -42.11 -22.86
N GLN A 198 26.72 -41.95 -22.65
CA GLN A 198 26.20 -41.13 -21.55
C GLN A 198 24.91 -41.72 -20.95
N ALA A 199 25.00 -42.97 -20.49
CA ALA A 199 24.00 -43.49 -19.54
C ALA A 199 24.30 -42.85 -18.18
N TRP A 200 23.35 -42.06 -17.67
CA TRP A 200 23.40 -41.57 -16.30
C TRP A 200 23.21 -42.77 -15.37
N ASP A 201 24.16 -42.98 -14.46
CA ASP A 201 23.94 -43.76 -13.23
C ASP A 201 22.99 -43.00 -12.29
#